data_AF-A0A1V1NR39-F1
#
_entry.id   AF-A0A1V1NR39-F1
#
_cell.length_a   1.000
_cell.length_b   1.000
_cell.length_c   1.000
_cell.angle_alpha   90.00
_cell.angle_beta   90.00
_cell.angle_gamma   90.00
#
_symmetry.space_group_name_H-M   'P 1'
#
loop_
_entity.id
_entity.type
_entity.pdbx_description
1 polymer ?
#
loop_
_entity_poly.entity_id
_entity_poly.type
_entity_poly.pdbx_seq_one_letter_code
_entity_poly.pdbx_strand_id
1 'polypeptide(L)'
;MKANDYSETYVVSIKREIKRILANGDSKQWSCYTDVYIDYTKELQSPDTLRNKRTIIGAIEQFDVYGRYPDGRRQHELFERGSYPLLIPEFKSLIDLYCEVEKKRGAKKPTTIISFGA
;
A
#
# COMPACT_ATOMS: atom_id res chain seq x y z
N MET A 1 8.83 -13.52 -28.05
CA MET A 1 8.10 -13.79 -26.79
C MET A 1 8.30 -12.61 -25.84
N LYS A 2 7.29 -11.76 -25.65
CA LYS A 2 7.34 -10.66 -24.66
C LYS A 2 6.84 -11.21 -23.33
N ALA A 3 7.75 -11.51 -22.42
CA ALA A 3 7.41 -11.92 -21.07
C ALA A 3 6.93 -10.68 -20.30
N ASN A 4 5.60 -10.55 -20.18
CA ASN A 4 4.85 -9.52 -19.43
C ASN A 4 4.96 -8.10 -20.01
N ASP A 5 3.86 -7.59 -20.60
CA ASP A 5 3.72 -6.29 -21.30
C ASP A 5 3.91 -5.02 -20.41
N TYR A 6 4.95 -4.98 -19.58
CA TYR A 6 5.31 -3.78 -18.83
C TYR A 6 6.07 -2.78 -19.69
N SER A 7 5.82 -1.49 -19.49
CA SER A 7 6.63 -0.46 -20.14
C SER A 7 8.07 -0.50 -19.62
N GLU A 8 9.03 -0.24 -20.51
CA GLU A 8 10.44 -0.18 -20.14
C GLU A 8 10.70 0.84 -19.03
N THR A 9 10.03 2.00 -19.12
CA THR A 9 10.09 3.06 -18.12
C THR A 9 9.64 2.59 -16.73
N TYR A 10 8.61 1.74 -16.67
CA TYR A 10 8.12 1.17 -15.42
C TYR A 10 9.15 0.20 -14.82
N VAL A 11 9.69 -0.71 -15.64
CA VAL A 11 10.72 -1.67 -15.22
C VAL A 11 11.97 -0.95 -14.72
N VAL A 12 12.41 0.10 -15.41
CA VAL A 12 13.55 0.94 -14.99
C VAL A 12 13.26 1.61 -13.65
N SER A 13 12.04 2.09 -13.44
CA SER A 13 11.65 2.76 -12.19
C SER A 13 11.67 1.78 -11.01
N ILE A 14 11.09 0.59 -11.16
CA ILE A 14 11.15 -0.49 -10.15
C ILE A 14 12.61 -0.84 -9.83
N LYS A 15 13.45 -1.06 -10.84
CA LYS A 15 14.87 -1.38 -10.65
C LYS A 15 15.62 -0.28 -9.89
N ARG A 16 15.33 0.99 -10.15
CA ARG A 16 15.94 2.12 -9.43
C ARG A 16 15.56 2.11 -7.95
N GLU A 17 14.29 1.85 -7.63
CA GLU A 17 13.86 1.77 -6.24
C GLU A 17 14.48 0.60 -5.50
N ILE A 18 14.50 -0.60 -6.11
CA ILE A 18 15.16 -1.77 -5.51
C ILE A 18 16.63 -1.46 -5.19
N LYS A 19 17.35 -0.83 -6.13
CA LYS A 19 18.75 -0.43 -5.90
C LYS A 19 18.88 0.55 -4.74
N ARG A 20 17.98 1.54 -4.62
CA ARG A 20 17.98 2.48 -3.48
C ARG A 20 17.73 1.76 -2.16
N ILE A 21 16.75 0.84 -2.14
CA ILE A 21 16.40 0.07 -0.94
C ILE A 21 17.59 -0.75 -0.49
N LEU A 22 18.22 -1.50 -1.39
CA LEU A 22 19.39 -2.32 -1.08
C LEU A 22 20.60 -1.48 -0.66
N ALA A 23 20.83 -0.31 -1.26
CA ALA A 23 21.98 0.54 -0.94
C ALA A 23 21.85 1.23 0.44
N ASN A 24 20.62 1.47 0.89
CA ASN A 24 20.36 2.27 2.08
C ASN A 24 19.73 1.47 3.23
N GLY A 25 19.37 0.20 3.01
CA GLY A 25 18.69 -0.64 4.01
C GLY A 25 19.46 -0.73 5.32
N ASP A 26 20.77 -0.95 5.22
CA ASP A 26 21.64 -1.09 6.40
C ASP A 26 21.85 0.23 7.16
N SER A 27 21.77 1.38 6.47
CA SER A 27 22.08 2.69 7.06
C SER A 27 20.85 3.41 7.60
N LYS A 28 19.69 3.26 6.95
CA LYS A 28 18.45 3.98 7.28
C LYS A 28 17.55 3.25 8.28
N GLN A 29 17.90 2.03 8.70
CA GLN A 29 17.14 1.20 9.66
C GLN A 29 15.65 1.06 9.30
N TRP A 30 15.34 0.92 8.01
CA TRP A 30 13.96 0.71 7.57
C TRP A 30 13.46 -0.67 7.99
N SER A 31 12.31 -0.71 8.64
CA SER A 31 11.67 -1.94 9.10
C SER A 31 10.63 -2.48 8.11
N CYS A 32 10.06 -1.59 7.30
CA CYS A 32 9.07 -1.92 6.28
C CYS A 32 9.15 -1.00 5.05
N TYR A 33 8.45 -1.35 3.97
CA TYR A 33 8.38 -0.54 2.75
C TYR A 33 7.73 0.84 2.98
N THR A 34 6.87 0.96 4.00
CA THR A 34 6.28 2.25 4.40
C THR A 34 7.34 3.22 4.92
N ASP A 35 8.36 2.74 5.66
CA ASP A 35 9.46 3.58 6.12
C ASP A 35 10.27 4.16 4.96
N VAL A 36 10.49 3.35 3.91
CA VAL A 36 11.13 3.79 2.66
C VAL A 36 10.34 4.93 2.02
N TYR A 37 9.01 4.81 1.97
CA TYR A 37 8.16 5.88 1.43
C TYR A 37 8.16 7.13 2.32
N ILE A 38 8.12 6.99 3.65
CA ILE A 38 8.20 8.11 4.59
C ILE A 38 9.52 8.87 4.41
N ASP A 39 10.63 8.17 4.17
CA ASP A 39 11.92 8.81 3.86
C ASP A 39 11.84 9.71 2.62
N TYR A 40 11.14 9.27 1.57
CA TYR A 40 10.89 10.10 0.39
C TYR A 40 10.06 11.35 0.70
N THR A 41 9.11 11.31 1.63
CA THR A 41 8.33 12.50 2.02
C THR A 41 9.17 13.58 2.69
N LYS A 42 10.33 13.21 3.26
CA LYS A 42 11.29 14.15 3.85
C LYS A 42 12.16 14.82 2.78
N GLU A 43 12.48 14.09 1.70
CA GLU A 43 13.38 14.54 0.63
C GLU A 43 12.64 15.26 -0.51
N LEU A 44 11.42 14.85 -0.84
CA LEU A 44 10.67 15.31 -2.00
C LEU A 44 9.46 16.16 -1.60
N GLN A 45 9.30 17.28 -2.28
CA GLN A 45 8.16 18.20 -2.07
C GLN A 45 7.05 18.04 -3.12
N SER A 46 7.32 17.37 -4.25
CA SER A 46 6.35 17.22 -5.34
C SER A 46 5.31 16.13 -5.04
N PRO A 47 4.00 16.47 -4.98
CA PRO A 47 2.94 15.51 -4.70
C PRO A 47 2.83 14.41 -5.76
N ASP A 48 2.96 14.76 -7.04
CA ASP A 48 2.89 13.79 -8.15
C ASP A 48 4.05 12.80 -8.10
N THR A 49 5.24 13.29 -7.75
CA THR A 49 6.42 12.43 -7.60
C THR A 49 6.22 11.47 -6.44
N LEU A 50 5.72 11.96 -5.29
CA LEU A 50 5.40 11.12 -4.14
C LEU A 50 4.33 10.07 -4.49
N ARG A 51 3.28 10.44 -5.21
CA ARG A 51 2.25 9.51 -5.67
C ARG A 51 2.84 8.38 -6.54
N ASN A 52 3.76 8.72 -7.44
CA ASN A 52 4.46 7.74 -8.26
C ASN A 52 5.39 6.85 -7.42
N LYS A 53 6.16 7.42 -6.49
CA LYS A 53 7.02 6.65 -5.55
C LYS A 53 6.20 5.67 -4.72
N ARG A 54 5.08 6.13 -4.16
CA ARG A 54 4.11 5.28 -3.44
C ARG A 54 3.70 4.09 -4.31
N THR A 55 3.43 4.34 -5.59
CA THR A 55 3.02 3.29 -6.54
C THR A 55 4.08 2.26 -6.81
N ILE A 56 5.32 2.69 -6.98
CA ILE A 56 6.44 1.79 -7.26
C ILE A 56 6.83 0.99 -6.02
N ILE A 57 6.94 1.64 -4.85
CA ILE A 57 7.28 0.99 -3.58
C ILE A 57 6.23 -0.05 -3.21
N GLY A 58 4.95 0.30 -3.36
CA GLY A 58 3.87 -0.62 -3.02
C GLY A 58 3.75 -1.79 -4.00
N ALA A 59 4.15 -1.60 -5.26
CA ALA A 59 4.28 -2.71 -6.21
C ALA A 59 5.41 -3.67 -5.82
N ILE A 60 6.52 -3.15 -5.28
CA ILE A 60 7.63 -3.97 -4.78
C ILE A 60 7.18 -4.76 -3.55
N GLU A 61 6.52 -4.12 -2.59
CA GLU A 61 5.97 -4.78 -1.40
C GLU A 61 4.98 -5.89 -1.77
N GLN A 62 4.05 -5.63 -2.69
CA GLN A 62 3.07 -6.64 -3.13
C GLN A 62 3.75 -7.87 -3.74
N PHE A 63 4.84 -7.66 -4.47
CA PHE A 63 5.62 -8.74 -5.04
C PHE A 63 6.43 -9.48 -3.97
N ASP A 64 7.19 -8.77 -3.14
CA ASP A 64 8.12 -9.34 -2.17
C ASP A 64 7.40 -10.08 -1.04
N VAL A 65 6.35 -9.48 -0.47
CA VAL A 65 5.61 -10.04 0.68
C VAL A 65 4.56 -11.06 0.25
N TYR A 66 3.85 -10.80 -0.84
CA TYR A 66 2.68 -11.60 -1.23
C TYR A 66 2.86 -12.39 -2.54
N GLY A 67 4.01 -12.29 -3.21
CA GLY A 67 4.26 -12.95 -4.50
C GLY A 67 3.42 -12.40 -5.66
N ARG A 68 2.82 -11.20 -5.51
CA ARG A 68 1.88 -10.64 -6.48
C ARG A 68 2.58 -9.69 -7.44
N TYR A 69 2.51 -9.99 -8.73
CA TYR A 69 3.07 -9.11 -9.75
C TYR A 69 2.26 -7.81 -9.90
N PRO A 70 2.89 -6.69 -10.27
CA PRO A 70 2.20 -5.42 -10.41
C PRO A 70 1.26 -5.44 -11.61
N ASP A 71 -0.03 -5.65 -11.41
CA ASP A 71 -1.00 -5.77 -12.52
C ASP A 71 -1.57 -4.42 -13.00
N GLY A 72 -1.16 -3.31 -12.39
CA GLY A 72 -1.66 -1.95 -12.65
C GLY A 72 -3.13 -1.73 -12.27
N ARG A 73 -3.86 -2.79 -11.90
CA ARG A 73 -5.28 -2.78 -11.54
C ARG A 73 -5.47 -2.58 -10.04
N ARG A 74 -4.48 -2.93 -9.23
CA ARG A 74 -4.50 -2.73 -7.78
C ARG A 74 -3.65 -1.53 -7.39
N GLN A 75 -4.29 -0.55 -6.74
CA GLN A 75 -3.56 0.47 -6.00
C GLN A 75 -3.02 -0.19 -4.73
N HIS A 76 -1.70 -0.21 -4.58
CA HIS A 76 -0.93 -0.67 -3.41
C HIS A 76 -1.56 -0.33 -2.06
N GLU A 77 -1.40 -1.26 -1.12
CA GLU A 77 -1.89 -1.20 0.27
C GLU A 77 -0.83 -0.66 1.26
N LEU A 78 0.22 0.03 0.79
CA LEU A 78 1.28 0.62 1.66
C LEU A 78 0.73 1.40 2.86
N PHE A 79 -0.47 1.95 2.70
CA PHE A 79 -1.24 2.50 3.79
C PHE A 79 -2.61 1.86 3.76
N GLU A 80 -3.04 1.35 4.91
CA GLU A 80 -4.43 0.96 5.14
C GLU A 80 -5.35 2.10 4.73
N ARG A 81 -6.33 1.80 3.88
CA ARG A 81 -7.26 2.80 3.37
C ARG A 81 -8.44 2.99 4.30
N GLY A 82 -8.94 4.22 4.30
CA GLY A 82 -10.14 4.62 5.03
C GLY A 82 -9.81 5.14 6.42
N SER A 83 -10.85 5.58 7.12
CA SER A 83 -10.73 6.17 8.45
C SER A 83 -10.52 5.13 9.54
N TYR A 84 -10.70 3.84 9.25
CA TYR A 84 -10.65 2.75 10.22
C TYR A 84 -9.35 2.71 11.06
N PRO A 85 -8.14 2.86 10.48
CA PRO A 85 -6.90 2.87 11.26
C PRO A 85 -6.82 4.06 12.22
N LEU A 86 -7.48 5.16 11.89
CA LEU A 86 -7.54 6.40 12.68
C LEU A 86 -8.62 6.36 13.77
N LEU A 87 -9.47 5.32 13.79
CA LEU A 87 -10.49 5.18 14.82
C LEU A 87 -9.88 4.86 16.18
N ILE A 88 -10.52 5.36 17.23
CA ILE A 88 -10.19 4.99 18.61
C ILE A 88 -10.52 3.49 18.84
N PRO A 89 -9.84 2.82 19.78
CA PRO A 89 -9.97 1.37 19.99
C PRO A 89 -11.42 0.90 20.25
N GLU A 90 -12.21 1.72 20.93
CA GLU A 90 -13.62 1.44 21.23
C GLU A 90 -14.46 1.33 19.94
N PHE A 91 -14.29 2.28 19.02
CA PHE A 91 -14.97 2.27 17.72
C PHE A 91 -14.47 1.15 16.81
N LYS A 92 -13.17 0.82 16.84
CA LYS A 92 -12.62 -0.35 16.13
C LYS A 92 -13.29 -1.63 16.60
N SER A 93 -13.35 -1.84 17.91
CA SER A 93 -13.97 -3.02 18.53
C SER A 93 -15.45 -3.16 18.18
N LEU A 94 -16.19 -2.05 18.13
CA LEU A 94 -17.60 -2.04 17.71
C LEU A 94 -17.79 -2.46 16.24
N ILE A 95 -16.97 -1.92 15.35
CA ILE A 95 -17.00 -2.27 13.92
C ILE A 95 -16.60 -3.73 13.71
N ASP A 96 -15.59 -4.22 14.43
CA ASP A 96 -15.13 -5.60 14.35
C ASP A 96 -16.23 -6.57 14.81
N LEU A 97 -16.87 -6.27 15.95
CA LEU A 97 -18.01 -7.03 16.45
C LEU A 97 -19.14 -7.10 15.43
N TYR A 98 -19.49 -5.96 14.81
CA TYR A 98 -20.52 -5.92 13.78
C TYR A 98 -20.13 -6.76 12.56
N CYS A 99 -18.87 -6.65 12.11
CA CYS A 99 -18.34 -7.45 11.01
C CYS A 99 -18.38 -8.95 11.30
N GLU A 100 -18.07 -9.37 12.52
CA GLU A 100 -18.16 -10.77 12.94
C GLU A 100 -19.59 -11.29 12.93
N VAL A 101 -20.55 -10.50 13.43
CA VAL A 101 -21.97 -10.86 13.43
C VAL A 101 -22.50 -11.00 12.01
N GLU A 102 -22.17 -10.07 11.11
CA GLU A 102 -22.60 -10.12 9.71
C GLU A 102 -21.96 -11.29 8.94
N LYS A 103 -20.69 -11.62 9.20
CA LYS A 103 -20.04 -12.82 8.66
C LYS A 103 -20.78 -14.10 9.07
N LYS A 104 -21.19 -14.20 10.33
CA LYS A 104 -21.97 -15.36 10.85
C LYS A 104 -23.37 -15.46 10.25
N ARG A 105 -23.96 -14.33 9.81
CA ARG A 105 -25.27 -14.27 9.14
C ARG A 105 -25.21 -14.64 7.65
N GLY A 106 -24.02 -14.90 7.10
CA GLY A 106 -23.85 -15.28 5.69
C GLY A 106 -24.01 -14.12 4.71
N ALA A 107 -23.97 -12.86 5.18
CA ALA A 107 -24.04 -11.70 4.33
C ALA A 107 -22.74 -11.58 3.50
N LYS A 108 -22.86 -11.64 2.17
CA LYS A 108 -21.70 -11.67 1.25
C LYS A 108 -20.99 -10.33 1.05
N LYS A 109 -21.41 -9.25 1.72
CA LYS A 109 -20.73 -7.95 1.68
C LYS A 109 -20.90 -7.24 3.02
N PRO A 110 -19.83 -6.66 3.61
CA PRO A 110 -20.03 -5.69 4.67
C PRO A 110 -20.82 -4.52 4.06
N THR A 111 -22.01 -4.28 4.58
CA THR A 111 -22.81 -3.11 4.24
C THR A 111 -21.96 -1.88 4.58
N THR A 112 -21.61 -1.11 3.56
CA THR A 112 -20.75 0.08 3.66
C THR A 112 -21.34 1.07 4.67
N ILE A 113 -20.88 1.05 5.92
CA ILE A 113 -21.18 2.09 6.92
C ILE A 113 -20.14 3.23 6.84
N ILE A 114 -19.08 3.08 6.04
CA ILE A 114 -18.05 4.11 5.88
C ILE A 114 -18.37 5.04 4.70
N SER A 115 -19.44 5.83 4.86
CA SER A 115 -19.63 7.06 4.10
C SER A 115 -20.19 8.14 5.01
N PHE A 116 -19.32 8.77 5.80
CA PHE A 116 -19.55 10.13 6.28
C PHE A 116 -18.53 11.03 5.57
N GLY A 117 -19.04 11.89 4.69
CA GLY A 117 -18.23 12.85 3.96
C GLY A 117 -18.94 13.48 2.77
N ALA A 118 -19.99 14.26 3.03
CA ALA A 118 -20.17 15.66 2.59
C ALA A 118 -21.45 16.21 3.23
#